data_AF-Q9K0R5-F1
#
_entry.id   AF-Q9K0R5-F1
#
_cell.length_a   1.000
_cell.length_b   1.000
_cell.length_c   1.000
_cell.angle_alpha   90.00
_cell.angle_beta   90.00
_cell.angle_gamma   90.00
#
_symmetry.space_group_name_H-M   'P 1'
#
loop_
_entity.id
_entity.type
_entity.pdbx_description
1 polymer ?
#
loop_
_entity_poly.entity_id
_entity_poly.type
_entity_poly.pdbx_seq_one_letter_code
_entity_poly.pdbx_strand_id
1 'polypeptide(L)'
;MTEQLFDSLAKQNGFRVLSGGKYGGNNGFDHVWQAADGSVVLIVESKQIRNGTVQLNPNGAGGYTQMSREWIKQVVKSLPDGSPAKAVVLKANQNGKLKTAIAGVDRQTGKAVILSVKVPSKTNIRR
;
A
#
# COMPACT_ATOMS: atom_id res chain seq x y z
N MET A 1 6.69 14.72 -2.14
CA MET A 1 5.67 15.70 -1.69
C MET A 1 4.29 15.08 -1.50
N THR A 2 3.92 14.02 -2.25
CA THR A 2 2.62 13.34 -2.09
C THR A 2 2.50 12.52 -0.79
N GLU A 3 3.55 11.79 -0.40
CA GLU A 3 3.50 10.87 0.74
C GLU A 3 3.23 11.57 2.09
N GLN A 4 3.93 12.66 2.39
CA GLN A 4 3.77 13.41 3.65
C GLN A 4 2.36 14.01 3.82
N LEU A 5 1.74 14.47 2.74
CA LEU A 5 0.36 14.96 2.76
C LEU A 5 -0.60 13.84 3.20
N PHE A 6 -0.47 12.65 2.61
CA PHE A 6 -1.36 11.54 2.90
C PHE A 6 -1.12 10.93 4.29
N ASP A 7 0.11 10.94 4.78
CA ASP A 7 0.39 10.58 6.18
C ASP A 7 -0.23 11.55 7.18
N SER A 8 -0.22 12.85 6.87
CA SER A 8 -0.89 13.86 7.70
C SER A 8 -2.41 13.62 7.73
N LEU A 9 -3.03 13.41 6.56
CA LEU A 9 -4.46 13.10 6.45
C LEU A 9 -4.82 11.80 7.16
N ALA A 10 -4.03 10.74 7.02
CA ALA A 10 -4.26 9.47 7.69
C ALA A 10 -4.28 9.64 9.23
N LYS A 11 -3.31 10.36 9.78
CA LYS A 11 -3.23 10.65 11.23
C LYS A 11 -4.42 11.47 11.72
N GLN A 12 -4.82 12.50 10.97
CA GLN A 12 -6.00 13.32 11.29
C GLN A 12 -7.29 12.49 11.30
N ASN A 13 -7.36 11.42 10.51
CA ASN A 13 -8.49 10.50 10.44
C ASN A 13 -8.33 9.26 11.35
N GLY A 14 -7.45 9.33 12.36
CA GLY A 14 -7.32 8.31 13.41
C GLY A 14 -6.52 7.06 13.01
N PHE A 15 -5.80 7.09 11.88
CA PHE A 15 -4.89 6.02 11.51
C PHE A 15 -3.50 6.23 12.12
N ARG A 16 -2.87 5.14 12.52
CA ARG A 16 -1.44 5.07 12.82
C ARG A 16 -0.68 4.81 11.52
N VAL A 17 0.28 5.67 11.20
CA VAL A 17 1.23 5.46 10.10
C VAL A 17 2.40 4.63 10.62
N LEU A 18 2.63 3.45 10.04
CA LEU A 18 3.66 2.52 10.47
C LEU A 18 4.94 2.67 9.64
N SER A 19 6.08 2.72 10.32
CA SER A 19 7.39 2.71 9.68
C SER A 19 7.83 1.31 9.25
N GLY A 20 8.89 1.23 8.45
CA GLY A 20 9.49 -0.03 8.02
C GLY A 20 8.77 -0.72 6.87
N GLY A 21 7.91 -0.02 6.13
CA GLY A 21 7.22 -0.52 4.93
C GLY A 21 8.08 -0.59 3.67
N LYS A 22 9.35 -0.14 3.71
CA LYS A 22 10.27 -0.09 2.58
C LYS A 22 11.54 -0.93 2.82
N TYR A 23 12.21 -1.34 1.74
CA TYR A 23 13.47 -2.09 1.74
C TYR A 23 14.39 -1.66 0.58
N GLY A 24 15.71 -1.81 0.76
CA GLY A 24 16.69 -1.54 -0.31
C GLY A 24 16.55 -0.15 -0.95
N GLY A 25 16.27 0.88 -0.14
CA GLY A 25 15.92 2.22 -0.62
C GLY A 25 14.41 2.42 -0.71
N ASN A 26 13.91 2.77 -1.89
CA ASN A 26 12.49 3.15 -2.09
C ASN A 26 11.59 2.01 -2.59
N ASN A 27 11.99 0.74 -2.39
CA ASN A 27 11.14 -0.39 -2.75
C ASN A 27 10.19 -0.76 -1.61
N GLY A 28 9.01 -1.25 -1.94
CA GLY A 28 8.04 -1.75 -0.96
C GLY A 28 6.73 -0.98 -1.02
N PHE A 29 6.16 -0.70 0.15
CA PHE A 29 4.92 0.06 0.30
C PHE A 29 5.25 1.53 0.46
N ASP A 30 4.53 2.41 -0.24
CA ASP A 30 4.61 3.84 0.06
C ASP A 30 4.19 4.09 1.51
N HIS A 31 3.06 3.47 1.90
CA HIS A 31 2.46 3.64 3.22
C HIS A 31 1.88 2.34 3.77
N VAL A 32 1.94 2.22 5.09
CA VAL A 32 1.17 1.23 5.85
C VAL A 32 0.42 1.95 6.97
N TRP A 33 -0.90 1.92 6.90
CA TRP A 33 -1.77 2.58 7.87
C TRP A 33 -2.58 1.56 8.64
N GLN A 34 -2.71 1.74 9.95
CA GLN A 34 -3.49 0.88 10.82
C GLN A 34 -4.55 1.71 11.55
N ALA A 35 -5.81 1.29 11.49
CA ALA A 35 -6.86 1.91 12.30
C ALA A 35 -6.52 1.77 13.79
N ALA A 36 -6.80 2.79 14.61
CA ALA A 36 -6.39 2.80 16.02
C ALA A 36 -6.88 1.58 16.83
N ASP A 37 -8.05 1.02 16.47
CA ASP A 37 -8.67 -0.17 17.06
C ASP A 37 -8.14 -1.50 16.50
N GLY A 38 -7.25 -1.48 15.50
CA GLY A 38 -6.73 -2.66 14.83
C GLY A 38 -7.76 -3.43 13.99
N SER A 39 -8.88 -2.81 13.64
CA SER A 39 -9.92 -3.40 12.78
C SER A 39 -9.44 -3.60 11.34
N VAL A 40 -8.65 -2.66 10.82
CA VAL A 40 -8.16 -2.64 9.44
C VAL A 40 -6.69 -2.22 9.37
N VAL A 41 -5.96 -2.82 8.43
CA VAL A 41 -4.65 -2.36 7.97
C VAL A 41 -4.72 -2.08 6.48
N LEU A 42 -4.26 -0.91 6.04
CA LEU A 42 -4.20 -0.48 4.66
C LEU A 42 -2.76 -0.46 4.16
N ILE A 43 -2.50 -1.12 3.03
CA ILE A 43 -1.36 -0.79 2.18
C ILE A 43 -1.80 0.31 1.22
N VAL A 44 -1.15 1.47 1.27
CA VAL A 44 -1.54 2.62 0.44
C VAL A 44 -0.41 3.02 -0.48
N GLU A 45 -0.71 3.13 -1.76
CA GLU A 45 0.23 3.59 -2.80
C GLU A 45 -0.11 5.01 -3.23
N SER A 46 0.88 5.90 -3.19
CA SER A 46 0.70 7.30 -3.58
C SER A 46 0.89 7.44 -5.09
N LYS A 47 -0.18 7.79 -5.82
CA LYS A 47 -0.16 7.91 -7.28
C LYS A 47 -0.66 9.26 -7.73
N GLN A 48 -0.11 9.73 -8.85
CA GLN A 48 -0.72 10.83 -9.59
C GLN A 48 -1.97 10.30 -10.28
N ILE A 49 -3.10 10.99 -10.11
CA ILE A 49 -4.35 10.66 -10.80
C ILE A 49 -4.46 11.58 -12.00
N ARG A 50 -4.64 10.99 -13.18
CA ARG A 50 -4.76 11.72 -14.44
C ARG A 50 -6.00 11.25 -15.17
N ASN A 51 -6.98 12.13 -15.35
CA ASN A 51 -8.23 11.84 -16.04
C ASN A 51 -8.93 10.58 -15.48
N GLY A 52 -9.00 10.46 -14.15
CA GLY A 52 -9.60 9.31 -13.47
C GLY A 52 -8.79 8.01 -13.54
N THR A 53 -7.58 8.02 -14.10
CA THR A 53 -6.73 6.83 -14.24
C THR A 53 -5.50 6.88 -13.34
N VAL A 54 -5.02 5.68 -12.99
CA VAL A 54 -3.84 5.43 -12.17
C VAL A 54 -3.04 4.28 -12.78
N GLN A 55 -1.72 4.36 -12.74
CA GLN A 55 -0.84 3.31 -13.25
C GLN A 55 -0.23 2.52 -12.09
N LEU A 56 -0.48 1.22 -12.09
CA LEU A 56 0.20 0.25 -11.23
C LEU A 56 1.33 -0.40 -12.00
N ASN A 57 2.44 -0.71 -11.32
CA ASN A 57 3.52 -1.45 -11.95
C ASN A 57 3.06 -2.90 -12.20
N PRO A 58 2.92 -3.36 -13.46
CA PRO A 58 2.47 -4.72 -13.75
C PRO A 58 3.49 -5.79 -13.40
N ASN A 59 4.77 -5.41 -13.24
CA ASN A 59 5.93 -6.27 -12.99
C ASN A 59 6.72 -5.73 -11.78
N GLY A 60 6.04 -5.60 -10.63
CA GLY A 60 6.64 -5.18 -9.37
C GLY A 60 7.48 -6.28 -8.73
N ALA A 61 7.61 -6.23 -7.40
CA ALA A 61 8.34 -7.22 -6.62
C ALA A 61 7.91 -8.66 -6.99
N GLY A 62 8.88 -9.49 -7.39
CA GLY A 62 8.65 -10.89 -7.80
C GLY A 62 7.94 -11.05 -9.14
N GLY A 63 7.86 -9.99 -9.96
CA GLY A 63 7.17 -9.99 -11.26
C GLY A 63 5.64 -9.87 -11.14
N TYR A 64 5.10 -9.64 -9.94
CA TYR A 64 3.66 -9.53 -9.72
C TYR A 64 3.17 -8.08 -9.89
N THR A 65 1.90 -7.92 -10.25
CA THR A 65 1.27 -6.60 -10.35
C THR A 65 1.21 -5.95 -8.97
N GLN A 66 1.65 -4.68 -8.90
CA GLN A 66 1.65 -3.90 -7.67
C GLN A 66 0.28 -3.92 -6.99
N MET A 67 0.28 -3.99 -5.65
CA MET A 67 -0.92 -4.10 -4.79
C MET A 67 -1.73 -5.40 -4.93
N SER A 68 -1.35 -6.33 -5.81
CA SER A 68 -1.90 -7.69 -5.79
C SER A 68 -1.42 -8.45 -4.55
N ARG A 69 -2.13 -9.52 -4.18
CA ARG A 69 -1.79 -10.31 -2.98
C ARG A 69 -0.38 -10.89 -3.06
N GLU A 70 0.06 -11.31 -4.24
CA GLU A 70 1.35 -11.96 -4.46
C GLU A 70 2.49 -10.94 -4.40
N TRP A 71 2.24 -9.73 -4.92
CA TRP A 71 3.16 -8.61 -4.76
C TRP A 71 3.33 -8.24 -3.27
N ILE A 72 2.25 -8.13 -2.51
CA ILE A 72 2.30 -7.84 -1.06
C ILE A 72 3.13 -8.90 -0.33
N LYS A 73 2.87 -10.19 -0.61
CA LYS A 73 3.65 -11.30 -0.02
C LYS A 73 5.15 -11.16 -0.32
N GLN A 74 5.49 -10.82 -1.56
CA GLN A 74 6.88 -10.66 -1.97
C GLN A 74 7.54 -9.45 -1.29
N VAL A 75 6.86 -8.31 -1.20
CA VAL A 75 7.35 -7.15 -0.47
C VAL A 75 7.59 -7.49 0.99
N VAL A 76 6.61 -8.09 1.67
CA VAL A 76 6.71 -8.49 3.09
C VAL A 76 7.89 -9.43 3.33
N LYS A 77 8.16 -10.36 2.41
CA LYS A 77 9.32 -11.26 2.48
C LYS A 77 10.65 -10.49 2.44
N SER A 78 10.71 -9.40 1.68
CA SER A 78 11.89 -8.55 1.51
C SER A 78 12.05 -7.46 2.57
N LEU A 79 11.02 -7.17 3.38
CA LEU A 79 11.13 -6.19 4.46
C LEU A 79 12.12 -6.66 5.54
N PRO A 80 12.88 -5.74 6.16
CA PRO A 80 13.77 -6.06 7.28
C PRO A 80 13.03 -6.80 8.41
N ASP A 81 13.73 -7.74 9.03
CA ASP A 81 13.21 -8.40 10.22
C ASP A 81 13.05 -7.38 11.37
N GLY A 82 12.02 -7.56 12.19
CA GLY A 82 11.65 -6.61 13.24
C GLY A 82 10.94 -5.34 12.75
N SER A 83 10.73 -5.15 11.44
CA SER A 83 9.94 -4.02 10.91
C SER A 83 8.53 -4.00 11.52
N PRO A 84 8.07 -2.85 12.10
CA PRO A 84 6.72 -2.71 12.61
C PRO A 84 5.64 -3.01 11.54
N ALA A 85 5.83 -2.48 10.33
CA ALA A 85 4.95 -2.74 9.20
C ALA A 85 4.90 -4.23 8.84
N LYS A 86 6.04 -4.94 8.79
CA LYS A 86 6.09 -6.36 8.43
C LYS A 86 5.21 -7.21 9.34
N ALA A 87 5.34 -7.04 10.66
CA ALA A 87 4.57 -7.79 11.65
C ALA A 87 3.06 -7.51 11.54
N VAL A 88 2.68 -6.23 11.40
CA VAL A 88 1.28 -5.83 11.33
C VAL A 88 0.61 -6.29 10.04
N VAL A 89 1.30 -6.19 8.89
CA VAL A 89 0.78 -6.63 7.59
C VAL A 89 0.59 -8.15 7.55
N LEU A 90 1.55 -8.92 8.08
CA LEU A 90 1.42 -10.39 8.18
C LEU A 90 0.18 -10.80 8.99
N LYS A 91 0.04 -10.23 10.20
CA LYS A 91 -1.10 -10.52 11.08
C LYS A 91 -2.43 -10.11 10.44
N ALA A 92 -2.50 -8.93 9.83
CA ALA A 92 -3.71 -8.46 9.17
C ALA A 92 -4.08 -9.32 7.95
N ASN A 93 -3.10 -9.78 7.17
CA ASN A 93 -3.33 -10.67 6.03
C ASN A 93 -3.87 -12.04 6.48
N GLN A 94 -3.35 -12.59 7.57
CA GLN A 94 -3.84 -13.85 8.17
C GLN A 94 -5.28 -13.71 8.67
N ASN A 95 -5.61 -12.57 9.27
CA ASN A 95 -6.93 -12.32 9.88
C ASN A 95 -7.97 -11.72 8.90
N GLY A 96 -7.66 -11.59 7.61
CA GLY A 96 -8.58 -11.00 6.62
C GLY A 96 -8.83 -9.49 6.78
N LYS A 97 -7.98 -8.80 7.54
CA LYS A 97 -8.08 -7.36 7.86
C LYS A 97 -7.24 -6.46 6.97
N LEU A 98 -6.42 -7.04 6.08
CA LEU A 98 -5.60 -6.29 5.14
C LEU A 98 -6.42 -5.83 3.94
N LYS A 99 -6.38 -4.54 3.63
CA LYS A 99 -6.93 -3.94 2.41
C LYS A 99 -5.86 -3.12 1.70
N THR A 100 -6.14 -2.72 0.46
CA THR A 100 -5.26 -1.83 -0.30
C THR A 100 -6.02 -0.62 -0.80
N ALA A 101 -5.33 0.51 -0.90
CA ALA A 101 -5.91 1.75 -1.40
C ALA A 101 -4.90 2.55 -2.22
N ILE A 102 -5.39 3.36 -3.15
CA ILE A 102 -4.59 4.34 -3.87
C ILE A 102 -4.90 5.71 -3.30
N ALA A 103 -3.86 6.46 -2.94
CA ALA A 103 -3.97 7.83 -2.50
C ALA A 103 -3.40 8.76 -3.57
N GLY A 104 -4.11 9.83 -3.90
CA GLY A 104 -3.67 10.77 -4.92
C GLY A 104 -4.42 12.08 -4.88
N VAL A 105 -3.81 13.13 -5.44
CA VAL A 105 -4.52 14.40 -5.68
C VAL A 105 -5.07 14.34 -7.09
N ASP A 106 -6.38 14.49 -7.22
CA ASP A 106 -7.01 14.70 -8.53
C ASP A 106 -6.65 16.10 -9.02
N ARG A 107 -5.87 16.16 -10.10
CA ARG A 107 -5.37 17.43 -10.65
C ARG A 107 -6.46 18.29 -11.27
N GLN A 108 -7.61 17.72 -11.63
CA GLN A 108 -8.72 18.51 -12.19
C GLN A 108 -9.44 19.29 -11.09
N THR A 109 -9.58 18.69 -9.90
CA THR A 109 -10.36 19.26 -8.79
C THR A 109 -9.51 19.78 -7.64
N GLY A 110 -8.22 19.45 -7.60
CA GLY A 110 -7.32 19.73 -6.46
C GLY A 110 -7.61 18.89 -5.21
N LYS A 111 -8.57 17.97 -5.26
CA LYS A 111 -9.00 17.18 -4.10
C LYS A 111 -8.04 16.02 -3.84
N ALA A 112 -7.68 15.82 -2.57
CA ALA A 112 -7.05 14.59 -2.12
C ALA A 112 -8.10 13.47 -2.06
N VAL A 113 -7.81 12.33 -2.69
CA VAL A 113 -8.69 11.17 -2.73
C VAL A 113 -7.96 9.91 -2.27
N ILE A 114 -8.68 9.04 -1.59
CA ILE A 114 -8.23 7.71 -1.18
C ILE A 114 -9.26 6.71 -1.68
N LEU A 115 -8.85 5.83 -2.59
CA LEU A 115 -9.72 4.87 -3.25
C LEU A 115 -9.31 3.46 -2.85
N SER A 116 -10.21 2.72 -2.18
CA SER A 116 -10.02 1.30 -1.93
C SER A 116 -9.98 0.54 -3.26
N VAL A 117 -9.00 -0.34 -3.44
CA VAL A 117 -8.86 -1.14 -4.66
C VAL A 117 -8.66 -2.61 -4.34
N LYS A 118 -9.06 -3.48 -5.26
CA LYS A 118 -8.72 -4.91 -5.21
C LYS A 118 -8.09 -5.28 -6.54
N VAL A 119 -6.78 -5.44 -6.51
CA VAL A 119 -6.00 -5.77 -7.71
C VAL A 119 -5.90 -7.29 -7.82
N PRO A 120 -6.39 -7.90 -8.91
CA PRO A 120 -6.26 -9.34 -9.11
C PRO A 120 -4.79 -9.70 -9.29
N SER A 121 -4.42 -10.85 -8.77
CA SER A 121 -3.09 -11.39 -8.99
C SER A 121 -2.97 -11.94 -10.40
N LYS A 122 -1.83 -11.68 -11.04
CA LYS A 122 -1.50 -12.37 -12.29
C LYS A 122 -1.22 -13.83 -11.98
N THR A 123 -1.81 -14.73 -12.76
CA THR A 123 -1.37 -16.13 -12.80
C THR A 123 0.03 -16.15 -13.42
N ASN A 124 1.07 -16.25 -12.59
CA ASN A 124 2.41 -16.54 -13.09
C ASN A 124 2.42 -18.01 -13.55
N ILE A 125 2.03 -18.25 -14.80
CA ILE A 125 2.37 -19.48 -15.50
C ILE A 125 3.88 -19.42 -15.68
N ARG A 126 4.62 -20.06 -14.80
CA ARG A 126 6.07 -20.27 -14.99
C ARG A 126 6.22 -20.98 -16.33
N ARG A 127 6.77 -20.28 -17.32
CA ARG A 127 7.32 -20.91 -18.53
C ARG A 127 8.72 -21.40 -18.21
#